data_AF-A0A9P6DL29-F1
#
_entry.id   AF-A0A9P6DL29-F1
#
_cell.length_a   1.000
_cell.length_b   1.000
_cell.length_c   1.000
_cell.angle_alpha   90.00
_cell.angle_beta   90.00
_cell.angle_gamma   90.00
#
_symmetry.space_group_name_H-M   'P 1'
#
loop_
_entity.id
_entity.type
_entity.pdbx_description
1 polymer ?
#
loop_
_entity_poly.entity_id
_entity_poly.type
_entity_poly.pdbx_seq_one_letter_code
_entity_poly.pdbx_strand_id
1 'polypeptide(L)'
;LGSDDIEGIETAEDDEFDAVFGDGSDLMNIDQPTDHVLSVREEELLKSLNEKLAALKYESCDICCQEGFDLNVADGICSSCVADKGDPVKKWSRENFVHPAHEIPSCLKGLTDMEEMLIARVKTYMQVRYTKG
;
A
#
# COMPACT_ATOMS: atom_id res chain seq x y z
N LEU A 1 18.41 -39.97 -19.42
CA LEU A 1 18.82 -39.98 -20.84
C LEU A 1 17.60 -40.37 -21.65
N GLY A 2 17.12 -39.45 -22.50
CA GLY A 2 16.02 -39.63 -23.46
C GLY A 2 14.66 -39.30 -22.87
N SER A 3 14.16 -38.06 -22.94
CA SER A 3 13.53 -37.36 -24.10
C SER A 3 12.01 -37.57 -24.08
N ASP A 4 11.34 -36.92 -23.14
CA ASP A 4 9.90 -36.66 -23.25
C ASP A 4 9.76 -35.38 -24.09
N ASP A 5 9.85 -35.55 -25.40
CA ASP A 5 9.41 -34.55 -26.36
C ASP A 5 7.90 -34.37 -26.17
N ILE A 6 7.51 -33.31 -25.46
CA ILE A 6 6.13 -32.83 -25.47
C ILE A 6 5.93 -32.28 -26.88
N GLU A 7 5.38 -33.13 -27.74
CA GLU A 7 4.99 -32.82 -29.11
C GLU A 7 3.92 -31.72 -29.03
N GLY A 8 4.37 -30.47 -29.10
CA GLY A 8 3.49 -29.32 -29.28
C GLY A 8 2.71 -29.56 -30.57
N ILE A 9 1.39 -29.53 -30.49
CA ILE A 9 0.56 -29.43 -31.68
C ILE A 9 0.91 -28.08 -32.32
N GLU A 10 1.71 -28.12 -33.39
CA GLU A 10 1.81 -27.01 -34.33
C GLU A 10 0.48 -26.95 -35.09
N THR A 11 -0.52 -26.27 -34.51
CA THR A 11 -1.66 -25.78 -35.27
C THR A 11 -1.16 -24.60 -36.10
N ALA A 12 -0.54 -24.89 -37.24
CA ALA A 12 -0.62 -24.03 -38.39
C ALA A 12 -2.01 -24.26 -39.02
N GLU A 13 -3.06 -23.84 -38.31
CA GLU A 13 -4.35 -23.67 -38.95
C GLU A 13 -4.24 -22.37 -39.75
N ASP A 14 -3.78 -22.49 -41.00
CA ASP A 14 -4.06 -21.46 -41.99
C ASP A 14 -5.59 -21.38 -42.06
N ASP A 15 -6.19 -20.35 -41.46
CA ASP A 15 -7.63 -20.18 -41.45
C ASP A 15 -8.06 -19.99 -42.92
N GLU A 16 -8.98 -20.82 -43.43
CA GLU A 16 -9.47 -20.72 -44.81
C GLU A 16 -10.07 -19.33 -45.11
N PHE A 17 -10.45 -18.60 -44.07
CA PHE A 17 -10.92 -17.23 -44.15
C PHE A 17 -9.80 -16.18 -44.17
N ASP A 18 -8.56 -16.50 -43.79
CA ASP A 18 -7.41 -15.57 -43.86
C ASP A 18 -7.11 -15.15 -45.30
N ALA A 19 -7.31 -16.06 -46.27
CA ALA A 19 -7.16 -15.74 -47.69
C ALA A 19 -8.20 -14.73 -48.21
N VAL A 20 -9.34 -14.60 -47.51
CA VAL A 20 -10.47 -13.74 -47.90
C VAL A 20 -10.53 -12.46 -47.06
N PHE A 21 -10.21 -12.54 -45.78
CA PHE A 21 -10.37 -11.47 -44.80
C PHE A 21 -9.04 -10.96 -44.21
N GLY A 22 -7.91 -11.62 -44.49
CA GLY A 22 -6.61 -11.35 -43.86
C GLY A 22 -6.48 -12.04 -42.50
N ASP A 23 -5.25 -12.14 -41.99
CA ASP A 23 -4.90 -12.77 -40.70
C ASP A 23 -5.37 -11.99 -39.46
N GLY A 24 -6.16 -10.93 -39.66
CA GLY A 24 -6.66 -10.04 -38.62
C GLY A 24 -5.59 -9.24 -37.88
N SER A 25 -4.31 -9.34 -38.25
CA SER A 25 -3.21 -8.60 -37.61
C SER A 25 -3.32 -7.10 -37.85
N ASP A 26 -3.96 -6.70 -38.94
CA ASP A 26 -4.31 -5.33 -39.29
C ASP A 26 -5.39 -4.75 -38.37
N LEU A 27 -6.33 -5.57 -37.89
CA LEU A 27 -7.36 -5.19 -36.91
C LEU A 27 -6.80 -5.02 -35.49
N MET A 28 -5.71 -5.71 -35.17
CA MET A 28 -5.03 -5.61 -33.87
C MET A 28 -4.13 -4.37 -33.76
N ASN A 29 -3.82 -3.71 -34.89
CA ASN A 29 -3.03 -2.48 -34.97
C ASN A 29 -3.89 -1.24 -35.31
N ILE A 30 -5.20 -1.33 -35.12
CA ILE A 30 -6.07 -0.15 -35.23
C ILE A 30 -5.81 0.73 -34.01
N ASP A 31 -5.16 1.87 -34.23
CA ASP A 31 -5.12 2.98 -33.25
C ASP A 31 -6.56 3.42 -32.98
N GLN A 32 -7.14 2.96 -31.87
CA GLN A 32 -8.47 3.42 -31.49
C GLN A 32 -8.33 4.85 -30.94
N PRO A 33 -9.14 5.82 -31.39
CA PRO A 33 -9.07 7.21 -30.92
C PRO A 33 -9.44 7.39 -29.43
N THR A 34 -9.62 6.29 -28.70
CA THR A 34 -9.87 6.20 -27.25
C THR A 34 -8.66 5.68 -26.45
N ASP A 35 -7.48 5.55 -27.03
CA ASP A 35 -6.30 4.99 -26.36
C ASP A 35 -5.68 5.87 -25.25
N HIS A 36 -6.24 7.07 -25.01
CA HIS A 36 -6.11 7.70 -23.70
C HIS A 36 -7.17 7.12 -22.75
N VAL A 37 -6.85 5.96 -22.17
CA VAL A 37 -7.61 5.30 -21.07
C VAL A 37 -7.89 6.25 -19.89
N LEU A 38 -7.16 7.36 -19.82
CA LEU A 38 -7.34 8.45 -18.89
C LEU A 38 -7.51 9.75 -19.67
N SER A 39 -8.53 10.52 -19.34
CA SER A 39 -8.59 11.92 -19.78
C SER A 39 -7.37 12.69 -19.27
N VAL A 40 -6.96 13.74 -19.97
CA VAL A 40 -5.84 14.63 -19.56
C VAL A 40 -6.00 15.08 -18.09
N ARG A 41 -7.25 15.36 -17.69
CA ARG A 41 -7.58 15.73 -16.31
C ARG A 41 -7.32 14.59 -15.31
N GLU A 42 -7.66 13.36 -15.65
CA GLU A 42 -7.40 12.20 -14.79
C GLU A 42 -5.91 11.91 -14.66
N GLU A 43 -5.14 12.05 -15.74
CA GLU A 43 -3.68 11.93 -15.70
C GLU A 43 -3.05 12.96 -14.77
N GLU A 44 -3.49 14.22 -14.83
CA GLU A 44 -3.03 15.28 -13.92
C GLU A 44 -3.37 14.98 -12.46
N LEU A 45 -4.59 14.50 -12.19
CA LEU A 45 -5.02 14.14 -10.84
C LEU A 45 -4.24 12.95 -10.29
N LEU A 46 -3.95 11.94 -11.10
CA LEU A 46 -3.14 10.78 -10.71
C LEU A 46 -1.69 11.17 -10.44
N LYS A 47 -1.10 12.07 -11.23
CA LYS A 47 0.23 12.62 -10.95
C LYS A 47 0.24 13.35 -9.60
N SER A 48 -0.72 14.23 -9.37
CA SER A 48 -0.84 14.95 -8.08
C SER A 48 -1.04 14.00 -6.90
N LEU A 49 -1.84 12.94 -7.08
CA LEU A 49 -2.04 11.92 -6.05
C LEU A 49 -0.73 11.19 -5.75
N ASN A 50 -0.02 10.72 -6.77
CA ASN A 50 1.24 10.01 -6.61
C ASN A 50 2.31 10.88 -5.95
N GLU A 51 2.41 12.15 -6.33
CA GLU A 51 3.31 13.12 -5.69
C GLU A 51 2.99 13.29 -4.20
N LYS A 52 1.70 13.42 -3.85
CA LYS A 52 1.27 13.52 -2.45
C LYS A 52 1.54 12.24 -1.67
N LEU A 53 1.29 11.07 -2.26
CA LEU A 53 1.57 9.78 -1.64
C LEU A 53 3.08 9.57 -1.45
N ALA A 54 3.91 9.96 -2.41
CA ALA A 54 5.37 9.89 -2.30
C ALA A 54 5.93 10.88 -1.26
N ALA A 55 5.25 12.00 -1.04
CA ALA A 55 5.62 12.99 -0.02
C ALA A 55 5.24 12.54 1.41
N LEU A 56 4.33 11.58 1.58
CA LEU A 56 3.98 11.06 2.90
C LEU A 56 5.19 10.37 3.52
N LYS A 57 5.66 10.91 4.64
CA LYS A 57 6.70 10.29 5.45
C LYS A 57 6.06 9.58 6.62
N TYR A 58 6.47 8.34 6.82
CA TYR A 58 6.14 7.60 8.03
C TYR A 58 7.17 7.98 9.10
N GLU A 59 6.68 8.65 10.15
CA GLU A 59 7.50 9.22 11.21
C GLU A 59 7.29 8.44 12.51
N SER A 60 8.27 8.51 13.40
CA SER A 60 8.22 7.93 14.75
C SER A 60 8.67 8.96 15.79
N CYS A 61 8.02 8.98 16.95
CA CYS A 61 8.41 9.84 18.06
C CYS A 61 9.11 9.06 19.17
N ASP A 62 10.24 9.57 19.65
CA ASP A 62 11.05 8.91 20.70
C ASP A 62 10.44 9.04 22.11
N ILE A 63 9.56 10.02 22.32
CA ILE A 63 8.91 10.25 23.62
C ILE A 63 7.69 9.37 23.77
N CYS A 64 6.70 9.51 22.88
CA CYS A 64 5.45 8.75 22.98
C CYS A 64 5.44 7.42 22.23
N CYS A 65 6.51 7.11 21.47
CA CYS A 65 6.64 5.92 20.63
C CYS A 65 5.50 5.76 19.62
N GLN A 66 4.79 6.85 19.31
CA GLN A 66 3.77 6.85 18.27
C GLN A 66 4.45 6.84 16.92
N GLU A 67 3.94 6.00 16.03
CA GLU A 67 4.33 5.95 14.63
C GLU A 67 3.14 6.28 13.74
N GLY A 68 3.36 7.06 12.69
CA GLY A 68 2.28 7.49 11.80
C GLY A 68 2.70 8.52 10.77
N PHE A 69 1.71 8.96 10.00
CA PHE A 69 1.85 10.09 9.08
C PHE A 69 1.56 11.40 9.82
N ASP A 70 2.12 12.50 9.33
CA ASP A 70 1.84 13.87 9.81
C ASP A 70 2.08 14.10 11.31
N LEU A 71 3.03 13.37 11.91
CA LEU A 71 3.41 13.58 13.32
C LEU A 71 4.16 14.90 13.52
N ASN A 72 4.67 15.50 12.43
CA ASN A 72 5.48 16.72 12.42
C ASN A 72 6.67 16.55 13.37
N VAL A 73 7.40 15.45 13.19
CA VAL A 73 8.55 15.11 14.05
C VAL A 73 9.70 16.07 13.76
N ALA A 74 10.14 16.77 14.80
CA ALA A 74 11.36 17.56 14.81
C ALA A 74 12.27 17.02 15.91
N ASP A 75 13.54 16.75 15.57
CA ASP A 75 14.54 16.19 16.50
C ASP A 75 14.07 14.93 17.26
N GLY A 76 13.32 14.05 16.59
CA GLY A 76 12.77 12.82 17.17
C GLY A 76 11.51 13.02 18.03
N ILE A 77 10.99 14.24 18.13
CA ILE A 77 9.83 14.57 18.99
C ILE A 77 8.66 15.06 18.12
N CYS A 78 7.49 14.43 18.26
CA CYS A 78 6.28 14.89 17.56
C CYS A 78 5.74 16.19 18.15
N SER A 79 4.96 16.93 17.35
CA SER A 79 4.37 18.21 17.75
C SER A 79 3.58 18.16 19.06
N SER A 80 2.89 17.05 19.33
CA SER A 80 2.13 16.85 20.57
C SER A 80 3.03 16.71 21.80
N CYS A 81 4.16 16.01 21.67
CA CYS A 81 5.16 15.88 22.74
C CYS A 81 5.97 17.16 22.95
N VAL A 82 6.13 17.99 21.91
CA VAL A 82 6.69 19.34 22.02
C VAL A 82 5.72 20.27 22.78
N ALA A 83 4.43 20.21 22.47
CA ALA A 83 3.40 21.03 23.10
C ALA A 83 3.15 20.68 24.58
N ASP A 84 3.48 19.46 24.99
CA ASP A 84 3.40 19.02 26.38
C ASP A 84 4.48 19.70 27.24
N LYS A 85 4.02 20.57 28.14
CA LYS A 85 4.87 21.36 29.05
C LYS A 85 5.47 20.53 30.19
N GLY A 86 4.94 19.33 30.46
CA GLY A 86 5.52 18.39 31.41
C GLY A 86 5.51 18.85 32.87
N ASP A 87 4.37 19.32 33.38
CA ASP A 87 4.22 19.66 34.80
C ASP A 87 3.22 18.71 35.48
N PRO A 88 3.65 17.83 36.41
CA PRO A 88 5.02 17.67 36.94
C PRO A 88 5.96 16.81 36.06
N VAL A 89 5.41 16.02 35.14
CA VAL A 89 6.17 15.20 34.17
C VAL A 89 5.43 15.17 32.83
N LYS A 90 6.14 14.94 31.72
CA LYS A 90 5.49 14.78 30.42
C LYS A 90 4.59 13.55 30.41
N LYS A 91 3.40 13.68 29.81
CA LYS A 91 2.37 12.64 29.78
C LYS A 91 2.88 11.33 29.22
N TRP A 92 3.71 11.37 28.18
CA TRP A 92 4.20 10.18 27.51
C TRP A 92 5.66 9.87 27.81
N SER A 93 6.31 10.56 28.76
CA SER A 93 7.69 10.21 29.13
C SER A 93 7.72 8.85 29.85
N ARG A 94 8.90 8.22 29.82
CA ARG A 94 9.17 6.98 30.57
C ARG A 94 8.90 7.12 32.07
N GLU A 95 9.08 8.33 32.61
CA GLU A 95 8.86 8.66 34.02
C GLU A 95 7.39 8.56 34.44
N ASN A 96 6.45 8.69 33.48
CA ASN A 96 5.01 8.59 33.76
C ASN A 96 4.48 7.15 33.61
N PHE A 97 5.33 6.18 33.24
CA PHE A 97 4.99 4.75 33.14
C PHE A 97 3.75 4.42 32.29
N VAL A 98 3.37 5.30 31.36
CA VAL A 98 2.18 5.11 30.50
C VAL A 98 2.48 4.25 29.28
N HIS A 99 3.76 3.99 29.00
CA HIS A 99 4.18 3.22 27.85
C HIS A 99 3.96 1.71 28.11
N PRO A 100 3.11 1.02 27.32
CA PRO A 100 2.70 -0.37 27.60
C PRO A 100 3.83 -1.39 27.39
N ALA A 101 4.94 -1.03 26.73
CA ALA A 101 6.01 -1.98 26.44
C ALA A 101 6.93 -2.32 27.62
N HIS A 102 6.75 -1.72 28.80
CA HIS A 102 7.63 -2.02 29.93
C HIS A 102 7.30 -3.37 30.58
N GLU A 103 6.01 -3.64 30.82
CA GLU A 103 5.56 -4.93 31.33
C GLU A 103 4.17 -5.25 30.75
N ILE A 104 4.09 -6.34 29.98
CA ILE A 104 2.79 -6.90 29.58
C ILE A 104 2.25 -7.69 30.77
N PRO A 105 1.09 -7.33 31.34
CA PRO A 105 0.44 -8.09 32.41
C PRO A 105 0.25 -9.55 32.03
N SER A 106 0.37 -10.47 33.00
CA SER A 106 0.20 -11.91 32.74
C SER A 106 -1.16 -12.24 32.10
N CYS A 107 -2.21 -11.49 32.42
CA CYS A 107 -3.54 -11.65 31.83
C CYS A 107 -3.64 -11.25 30.35
N LEU A 108 -2.66 -10.50 29.82
CA LEU A 108 -2.57 -10.14 28.40
C LEU A 108 -1.54 -10.99 27.64
N LYS A 109 -0.97 -12.03 28.27
CA LYS A 109 -0.05 -12.97 27.62
C LYS A 109 -0.81 -14.18 27.10
N GLY A 110 -0.56 -14.56 25.85
CA GLY A 110 -1.13 -15.77 25.23
C GLY A 110 -2.59 -15.61 24.81
N LEU A 111 -3.00 -14.40 24.43
CA LEU A 111 -4.30 -14.14 23.83
C LEU A 111 -4.41 -14.87 22.48
N THR A 112 -5.62 -15.31 22.15
CA THR A 112 -5.92 -15.82 20.80
C THR A 112 -5.93 -14.69 19.78
N ASP A 113 -5.75 -15.00 18.50
CA ASP A 113 -5.79 -14.01 17.41
C ASP A 113 -7.05 -13.12 17.48
N MET A 114 -8.22 -13.72 17.81
CA MET A 114 -9.46 -12.96 17.98
C MET A 114 -9.43 -12.01 19.18
N GLU A 115 -8.89 -12.44 20.32
CA GLU A 115 -8.79 -11.61 21.52
C GLU A 115 -7.79 -10.47 21.32
N GLU A 116 -6.67 -10.72 20.65
CA GLU A 116 -5.71 -9.68 20.27
C GLU A 116 -6.36 -8.67 19.33
N MET A 117 -7.11 -9.11 18.32
CA MET A 117 -7.83 -8.23 17.40
C MET A 117 -8.87 -7.34 18.11
N LEU A 118 -9.48 -7.80 19.20
CA LEU A 118 -10.47 -7.02 19.97
C LEU A 118 -9.84 -5.86 20.76
N ILE A 119 -8.57 -6.00 21.16
CA ILE A 119 -7.86 -4.97 21.96
C ILE A 119 -6.83 -4.17 21.13
N ALA A 120 -6.47 -4.65 19.94
CA ALA A 120 -5.52 -3.99 19.07
C ALA A 120 -6.08 -2.64 18.58
N ARG A 121 -5.24 -1.60 18.66
CA ARG A 121 -5.52 -0.34 17.95
C ARG A 121 -5.43 -0.61 16.45
N VAL A 122 -6.59 -0.60 15.79
CA VAL A 122 -6.67 -0.78 14.33
C VAL A 122 -6.00 0.41 13.64
N LYS A 123 -4.93 0.15 12.88
CA LYS A 123 -4.31 1.13 11.99
C LYS A 123 -4.83 0.90 10.58
N THR A 124 -5.56 1.87 10.03
CA THR A 124 -6.09 1.78 8.66
C THR A 124 -4.95 1.87 7.64
N TYR A 125 -4.89 0.89 6.75
CA TYR A 125 -4.06 0.92 5.54
C TYR A 125 -4.98 0.97 4.31
N MET A 126 -4.64 1.78 3.31
CA MET A 126 -5.38 1.87 2.06
C MET A 126 -4.47 1.39 0.92
N GLN A 127 -4.94 0.41 0.16
CA GLN A 127 -4.30 -0.03 -1.08
C GLN A 127 -5.22 0.32 -2.26
N VAL A 128 -4.76 1.21 -3.13
CA VAL A 128 -5.48 1.55 -4.37
C VAL A 128 -5.00 0.62 -5.48
N ARG A 129 -5.92 -0.12 -6.11
CA ARG A 129 -5.64 -0.96 -7.28
C ARG A 129 -6.56 -0.53 -8.41
N TYR A 130 -5.99 -0.37 -9.61
CA TYR A 130 -6.76 -0.18 -10.82
C TYR A 130 -7.01 -1.55 -11.47
N THR A 131 -8.27 -1.83 -11.84
CA THR A 131 -8.63 -3.01 -12.62
C THR A 131 -9.42 -2.55 -13.85
N LYS A 132 -8.97 -2.97 -15.03
CA LYS A 132 -9.68 -2.75 -16.30
C LYS A 132 -10.80 -3.80 -16.42
N GLY A 133 -12.01 -3.36 -16.77
CA GLY A 133 -13.12 -4.20 -17.21
C GLY A 133 -13.22 -4.20 -18.72
#